data_AF-A0A1P9X1G9-F1
#
_entry.id   AF-A0A1P9X1G9-F1
#
_cell.length_a   1.000
_cell.length_b   1.000
_cell.length_c   1.000
_cell.angle_alpha   90.00
_cell.angle_beta   90.00
_cell.angle_gamma   90.00
#
_symmetry.space_group_name_H-M   'P 1'
#
loop_
_entity.id
_entity.type
_entity.pdbx_description
1 polymer ?
#
loop_
_entity_poly.entity_id
_entity_poly.type
_entity_poly.pdbx_seq_one_letter_code
_entity_poly.pdbx_strand_id
1 'polypeptide(L)' 'METTKTVADEIPPMKKGQLNVYKPSDIKRWGVERFLEATAVHDPFLLEFPEFTDEENRRMDELLAEGDRGTV' A
#
# COMPACT_ATOMS: atom_id res chain seq x y z
N MET A 1 2.29 13.32 -10.57
CA MET A 1 2.26 12.34 -11.68
C MET A 1 1.56 11.11 -11.13
N GLU A 2 0.32 10.85 -11.55
CA GLU A 2 -0.39 9.63 -11.16
C GLU A 2 0.33 8.44 -11.79
N THR A 3 1.08 7.68 -11.00
CA THR A 3 1.61 6.39 -11.43
C THR A 3 0.54 5.35 -11.22
N THR A 4 -0.50 5.36 -12.06
CA THR A 4 -1.46 4.25 -12.08
C THR A 4 -0.67 3.02 -12.51
N LYS A 5 -0.28 2.18 -11.54
CA LYS A 5 0.35 0.90 -11.85
C LYS A 5 -0.71 0.07 -12.53
N THR A 6 -0.55 -0.15 -13.83
CA THR A 6 -1.34 -1.14 -14.57
C THR A 6 -1.09 -2.50 -13.93
N VAL A 7 -2.02 -2.95 -13.09
CA VAL A 7 -1.99 -4.30 -12.50
C VAL A 7 -2.08 -5.28 -13.67
N ALA A 8 -0.93 -5.86 -14.01
CA ALA A 8 -0.80 -6.80 -15.11
C ALA A 8 -1.40 -8.16 -14.71
N ASP A 9 -2.12 -8.74 -15.67
CA ASP A 9 -2.72 -10.08 -15.71
C ASP A 9 -4.07 -10.30 -15.00
N GLU A 10 -5.04 -10.79 -15.77
CA GLU A 10 -6.31 -11.32 -15.28
C GLU A 10 -6.10 -12.65 -14.53
N ILE A 11 -6.86 -12.84 -13.43
CA ILE A 11 -6.85 -14.11 -12.70
C ILE A 11 -7.49 -15.18 -13.59
N PRO A 12 -6.83 -16.33 -13.83
CA PRO A 12 -7.39 -17.39 -14.65
C PRO A 12 -8.77 -17.84 -14.12
N PRO A 13 -9.81 -17.90 -14.98
CA PRO A 13 -11.14 -18.29 -14.55
C PRO A 13 -11.14 -19.73 -14.04
N MET A 14 -11.94 -20.00 -13.00
CA MET A 14 -12.12 -21.35 -12.48
C MET A 14 -12.85 -22.22 -13.50
N LYS A 15 -12.22 -23.34 -13.90
CA LYS A 15 -12.86 -24.33 -14.77
C LYS A 15 -13.75 -25.24 -13.94
N LYS A 16 -15.01 -25.42 -14.38
CA LYS A 16 -16.00 -26.24 -13.67
C LYS A 16 -15.49 -27.69 -13.55
N GLY A 17 -15.40 -28.20 -12.31
CA GLY A 17 -14.91 -29.56 -12.04
C GLY A 17 -13.39 -29.71 -11.95
N GLN A 18 -12.61 -28.62 -12.05
CA GLN A 18 -11.17 -28.64 -11.81
C GLN A 18 -10.80 -27.71 -10.65
N LEU A 19 -9.88 -28.18 -9.80
CA LEU A 19 -9.23 -27.34 -8.79
C LEU A 19 -8.14 -26.52 -9.48
N ASN A 20 -8.26 -25.19 -9.46
CA ASN A 20 -7.15 -24.32 -9.82
C ASN A 20 -6.08 -24.43 -8.72
N VAL A 21 -4.87 -24.79 -9.10
CA VAL A 21 -3.72 -24.84 -8.19
C VAL A 21 -2.92 -23.57 -8.39
N TYR A 22 -2.82 -22.76 -7.34
CA TYR A 22 -2.04 -21.52 -7.34
C TYR A 22 -0.72 -21.73 -6.62
N LYS A 23 0.36 -21.18 -7.18
CA LYS A 23 1.65 -21.10 -6.49
C LYS A 23 1.62 -19.91 -5.51
N PRO A 24 2.47 -19.92 -4.47
CA PRO A 24 2.62 -18.77 -3.59
C PRO A 24 2.97 -17.46 -4.33
N SER A 25 3.70 -17.54 -5.44
CA SER A 25 3.99 -16.40 -6.33
C SER A 25 2.73 -15.79 -6.93
N ASP A 26 1.75 -16.63 -7.27
CA ASP A 26 0.51 -16.22 -7.91
C ASP A 26 -0.39 -15.48 -6.90
N ILE A 27 -0.38 -15.92 -5.64
CA ILE A 27 -1.09 -15.25 -4.53
C ILE A 27 -0.50 -13.87 -4.26
N LYS A 28 0.83 -13.73 -4.26
CA LYS A 28 1.48 -12.43 -4.09
C LYS A 28 1.10 -11.46 -5.21
N ARG A 29 1.20 -11.92 -6.46
CA ARG A 29 0.94 -11.09 -7.65
C ARG A 29 -0.53 -10.69 -7.79
N TRP A 30 -1.47 -11.63 -7.63
CA TRP A 30 -2.90 -11.35 -7.88
C TRP A 30 -3.67 -10.92 -6.64
N GLY A 31 -3.31 -11.45 -5.48
CA GLY A 31 -3.99 -11.16 -4.22
C GLY A 31 -3.39 -9.93 -3.54
N VAL A 32 -2.10 -10.00 -3.20
CA VAL A 32 -1.46 -9.01 -2.34
C VAL A 32 -1.22 -7.69 -3.08
N GLU A 33 -0.58 -7.72 -4.24
CA GLU A 33 -0.27 -6.49 -4.99
C GLU A 33 -1.53 -5.73 -5.40
N ARG A 34 -2.56 -6.46 -5.86
CA ARG A 34 -3.84 -5.86 -6.25
C ARG A 34 -4.60 -5.28 -5.06
N PHE A 35 -4.57 -5.96 -3.92
CA PHE A 35 -5.18 -5.46 -2.69
C PHE A 35 -4.47 -4.19 -2.20
N LEU A 36 -3.14 -4.20 -2.20
CA LEU A 36 -2.34 -3.04 -1.81
C LEU A 36 -2.57 -1.87 -2.75
N GLU A 37 -2.64 -2.09 -4.06
CA GLU A 37 -2.94 -1.02 -5.03
C GLU A 37 -4.34 -0.43 -4.81
N ALA A 38 -5.34 -1.28 -4.56
CA ALA A 38 -6.73 -0.85 -4.34
C ALA A 38 -6.96 -0.14 -2.99
N THR A 39 -6.15 -0.44 -1.99
CA THR A 39 -6.24 0.14 -0.64
C THR A 39 -5.19 1.21 -0.38
N ALA A 40 -4.23 1.38 -1.29
CA ALA A 40 -3.26 2.44 -1.23
C ALA A 40 -3.99 3.79 -1.32
N VAL A 41 -3.76 4.60 -0.30
CA VAL A 41 -4.15 6.01 -0.31
C VAL A 41 -3.10 6.72 -1.16
N HIS A 42 -3.44 6.97 -2.42
CA HIS A 42 -2.54 7.64 -3.38
C HIS A 42 -2.57 9.17 -3.26
N ASP A 43 -3.61 9.70 -2.60
CA ASP A 43 -3.69 11.11 -2.26
C ASP A 43 -2.82 11.42 -1.04
N PRO A 44 -2.11 12.56 -1.03
CA PRO A 44 -1.37 12.98 0.15
C PRO A 44 -2.35 13.09 1.33
N PHE A 45 -1.98 12.45 2.44
CA PHE A 45 -2.73 12.46 3.69
C PHE A 45 -2.71 13.87 4.30
N LEU A 46 -3.51 14.77 3.74
CA LEU A 46 -3.70 16.16 4.18
C LEU A 46 -4.86 16.22 5.16
N LEU A 47 -4.79 15.45 6.24
CA LEU A 47 -5.60 15.76 7.42
C LEU A 47 -4.89 16.92 8.13
N GLU A 48 -5.41 18.13 7.94
CA GLU A 48 -5.14 19.23 8.85
C GLU A 48 -5.83 18.89 10.16
N PHE A 49 -5.06 18.41 11.12
CA PHE A 49 -5.55 18.11 12.45
C PHE A 49 -5.46 19.40 13.28
N PRO A 50 -6.59 20.08 13.58
CA PRO A 50 -6.58 21.35 14.32
C PRO A 50 -6.12 21.19 15.77
N GLU A 51 -5.94 19.95 16.23
CA GLU A 51 -5.48 19.58 17.56
C GLU A 51 -3.96 19.55 17.70
N PHE A 52 -3.20 19.57 16.60
CA PHE A 52 -1.74 19.63 16.62
C PHE A 52 -1.26 21.00 16.18
N THR A 53 -0.58 21.69 17.10
CA THR A 53 0.07 22.97 16.85
C THR A 53 1.28 22.80 15.91
N ASP A 54 1.70 23.89 15.26
CA ASP A 54 2.90 23.89 14.39
C ASP A 54 4.16 23.38 15.10
N GLU A 55 4.23 23.53 16.43
CA GLU A 55 5.32 23.05 17.27
C GLU A 55 5.27 21.51 17.45
N GLU A 56 4.08 20.94 17.63
CA GLU A 56 3.88 19.50 17.74
C GLU A 56 4.15 18.79 16.41
N ASN A 57 3.73 19.39 15.29
CA ASN A 57 4.02 18.87 13.95
C ASN A 57 5.54 18.85 13.68
N ARG A 58 6.25 19.93 14.03
CA ARG A 58 7.72 19.99 13.90
C ARG A 58 8.42 18.91 14.71
N ARG A 59 7.96 18.66 15.94
CA ARG A 59 8.52 17.62 16.81
C ARG A 59 8.27 16.21 16.24
N MET A 60 7.10 15.99 15.62
CA MET A 60 6.79 14.72 14.96
C MET A 60 7.66 14.51 13.72
N ASP A 61 7.87 15.55 12.91
CA ASP A 61 8.75 15.51 11.74
C ASP A 61 10.19 15.18 12.13
N GLU A 62 10.70 15.73 13.23
CA GLU A 62 12.03 15.42 13.78
C GLU A 62 12.12 13.96 14.23
N LEU A 63 11.11 13.43 14.93
CA LEU A 63 11.05 12.03 15.37
C LEU A 63 10.97 11.05 14.19
N LEU A 64 10.18 11.37 13.16
CA LEU A 64 10.09 10.56 11.94
C LEU A 64 11.42 10.56 11.18
N ALA A 65 12.08 11.72 11.05
CA ALA A 65 13.38 11.83 10.40
C ALA A 65 14.50 11.11 11.17
N GLU A 66 14.40 10.99 12.49
CA GLU A 66 15.31 10.20 13.33
C GLU A 66 15.02 8.69 13.23
N GLY A 67 13.75 8.29 13.25
CA GLY A 67 13.32 6.90 13.06
C GLY A 67 13.72 6.33 11.69
N ASP A 68 13.62 7.13 10.63
CA ASP A 68 14.00 6.74 9.26
C ASP A 68 15.53 6.59 9.09
N ARG A 69 16.34 7.18 9.99
CA ARG A 69 17.80 7.03 10.02
C ARG A 69 18.29 5.83 10.81
N GLY A 70 17.38 5.01 11.33
CA GLY A 70 17.66 3.66 11.77
C GLY A 70 17.44 3.45 13.27
N THR A 71 16.27 2.91 13.61
CA THR A 71 16.19 1.76 14.52
C THR A 71 14.84 1.05 14.38
N VAL A 72 14.92 -0.20 13.91
CA VAL A 72 13.91 -1.29 13.83
C VAL A 72 12.88 -1.21 12.70
#